data_AF-A0A547PJZ4-F1
#
_entry.id   AF-A0A547PJZ4-F1
#
_cell.length_a   1.000
_cell.length_b   1.000
_cell.length_c   1.000
_cell.angle_alpha   90.00
_cell.angle_beta   90.00
_cell.angle_gamma   90.00
#
_symmetry.space_group_name_H-M   'P 1'
#
loop_
_entity.id
_entity.type
_entity.pdbx_description
1 polymer ?
#
loop_
_entity_poly.entity_id
_entity_poly.type
_entity_poly.pdbx_seq_one_letter_code
_entity_poly.pdbx_strand_id
1 'polypeptide(L)' 'MTDKPAELLTFELCENGDEVEIHLNDEGLSNLINYLVRLKKSRDHEHLMTEEWGGNELTSIKQGSGNTLLQKVTLRHW' A
#
# COMPACT_ATOMS: atom_id res chain seq x y z
N MET A 1 3.17 20.87 -12.69
CA MET A 1 2.17 19.78 -12.75
C MET A 1 2.97 18.50 -12.75
N THR A 2 3.14 17.88 -11.58
CA THR A 2 3.81 16.58 -11.50
C THR A 2 2.81 15.55 -12.02
N ASP A 3 3.21 14.78 -13.03
CA ASP A 3 2.50 13.59 -13.47
C ASP A 3 2.18 12.75 -12.22
N LYS A 4 0.90 12.58 -11.91
CA LYS A 4 0.51 11.60 -10.91
C LYS A 4 0.92 10.24 -11.48
N PRO A 5 1.63 9.40 -10.71
CA PRO A 5 1.96 8.07 -11.18
C PRO A 5 0.65 7.34 -11.55
N ALA A 6 0.68 6.62 -12.68
CA ALA A 6 -0.49 5.91 -13.21
C ALA A 6 -1.06 4.95 -12.16
N GLU A 7 -0.16 4.26 -11.45
CA GLU A 7 -0.45 3.44 -10.28
C GLU A 7 0.07 4.15 -9.02
N LEU A 8 -0.79 4.31 -8.00
CA LEU A 8 -0.39 4.81 -6.70
C LEU A 8 -1.08 3.99 -5.61
N LEU A 9 -0.31 3.31 -4.78
CA LEU A 9 -0.79 2.71 -3.53
C LEU A 9 0.38 2.67 -2.54
N THR A 10 0.35 3.52 -1.53
CA THR A 10 1.32 3.55 -0.43
C THR A 10 0.65 3.38 0.91
N PHE A 11 1.39 2.78 1.84
CA PHE A 11 1.06 2.79 3.26
C PHE A 11 2.19 3.52 3.97
N GLU A 12 1.83 4.51 4.77
CA GLU A 12 2.79 5.40 5.38
C GLU A 12 2.46 5.55 6.86
N LEU A 13 3.46 5.36 7.72
CA LEU A 13 3.34 5.63 9.14
C LEU A 13 3.52 7.14 9.35
N CYS A 14 2.53 7.80 9.94
CA CYS A 14 2.60 9.22 10.27
C CYS A 14 3.77 9.51 11.20
N GLU A 15 4.26 10.75 11.20
CA GLU A 15 5.44 11.16 11.97
C GLU A 15 5.31 10.88 13.49
N ASN A 16 4.09 10.96 14.03
CA ASN A 16 3.81 10.63 15.44
C ASN A 16 3.81 9.12 15.74
N GLY A 17 3.79 8.26 14.72
CA GLY A 17 3.74 6.80 14.85
C GLY A 17 2.37 6.21 15.22
N ASP A 18 1.33 7.03 15.32
CA ASP A 18 0.01 6.60 15.83
C ASP A 18 -1.01 6.31 14.72
N GLU A 19 -0.72 6.71 13.49
CA GLU A 19 -1.61 6.59 12.35
C GLU A 19 -0.88 6.01 11.14
N VAL A 20 -1.61 5.17 10.38
CA VAL A 20 -1.19 4.72 9.06
C VAL A 20 -2.07 5.39 8.02
N GLU A 21 -1.47 6.24 7.20
CA GLU A 21 -2.12 6.82 6.02
C GLU A 21 -2.00 5.84 4.84
N ILE A 22 -3.10 5.66 4.12
CA ILE A 22 -3.13 4.88 2.88
C ILE A 22 -3.39 5.87 1.74
N HIS A 23 -2.38 6.13 0.92
CA HIS A 23 -2.53 7.01 -0.24
C HIS A 23 -2.73 6.16 -1.49
N LEU A 24 -3.76 6.49 -2.27
CA LEU A 24 -4.11 5.75 -3.46
C LEU A 24 -4.81 6.63 -4.48
N ASN A 25 -4.63 6.31 -5.76
CA ASN A 25 -5.43 6.84 -6.86
C ASN A 25 -6.51 5.81 -7.28
N ASP A 26 -7.24 6.07 -8.37
CA ASP A 26 -8.33 5.17 -8.81
C ASP A 26 -7.84 3.74 -9.15
N GLU A 27 -6.64 3.62 -9.72
CA GLU A 27 -6.02 2.33 -10.03
C GLU A 27 -5.53 1.62 -8.75
N GLY A 28 -4.89 2.35 -7.84
CA GLY A 28 -4.50 1.86 -6.53
C GLY A 28 -5.67 1.41 -5.67
N LEU A 29 -6.82 2.10 -5.74
CA LEU A 29 -8.06 1.66 -5.10
C LEU A 29 -8.50 0.31 -5.64
N SER A 30 -8.50 0.16 -6.96
CA SER A 30 -8.87 -1.07 -7.65
C SER A 30 -7.94 -2.22 -7.27
N ASN A 31 -6.63 -1.96 -7.19
CA ASN A 31 -5.63 -2.93 -6.75
C ASN A 31 -5.85 -3.36 -5.30
N LEU A 32 -6.04 -2.41 -4.38
CA LEU A 32 -6.32 -2.71 -2.97
C LEU A 32 -7.58 -3.58 -2.81
N ILE A 33 -8.66 -3.26 -3.54
CA ILE A 33 -9.87 -4.09 -3.56
C ILE A 33 -9.57 -5.50 -4.05
N ASN A 34 -8.79 -5.66 -5.13
CA ASN A 34 -8.42 -6.97 -5.66
C ASN A 34 -7.59 -7.79 -4.65
N TYR A 35 -6.67 -7.17 -3.92
CA TYR A 35 -5.91 -7.83 -2.85
C TYR A 35 -6.81 -8.28 -1.70
N LEU A 36 -7.78 -7.47 -1.31
CA LEU A 36 -8.77 -7.84 -0.29
C LEU A 36 -9.69 -8.98 -0.76
N VAL A 37 -10.08 -8.98 -2.04
CA VAL A 37 -10.86 -10.08 -2.63
C VAL A 37 -10.05 -11.39 -2.65
N ARG A 38 -8.75 -11.33 -2.97
CA ARG A 38 -7.84 -12.48 -2.88
C ARG A 38 -7.72 -12.99 -1.44
N LEU A 39 -7.46 -12.10 -0.48
CA LEU A 39 -7.39 -12.42 0.95
C LEU A 39 -8.68 -13.06 1.47
N LYS A 40 -9.84 -12.57 1.02
CA LYS A 40 -11.14 -13.14 1.36
C LYS A 40 -11.28 -14.59 0.86
N LYS A 41 -10.73 -14.90 -0.32
CA LYS A 41 -10.74 -16.25 -0.90
C LYS A 41 -9.75 -17.19 -0.23
N SER A 42 -8.55 -16.72 0.10
CA SER A 42 -7.50 -17.55 0.73
C SER A 42 -7.77 -17.84 2.21
N ARG A 43 -8.41 -16.90 2.93
CA ARG A 43 -8.65 -16.97 4.39
C ARG A 43 -7.37 -17.19 5.21
N ASP A 44 -6.30 -16.52 4.80
CA ASP A 44 -4.99 -16.60 5.47
C ASP A 44 -4.35 -15.20 5.58
N HIS A 45 -3.30 -14.93 4.81
CA HIS A 45 -2.61 -13.64 4.78
C HIS A 45 -2.13 -13.29 3.37
N GLU A 46 -1.87 -12.01 3.17
CA GLU A 46 -1.29 -11.45 1.95
C GLU A 46 -0.15 -10.49 2.33
N HIS A 47 0.94 -10.53 1.57
CA HIS A 47 2.06 -9.61 1.71
C HIS A 47 2.05 -8.64 0.53
N LEU A 48 1.87 -7.37 0.81
CA LEU A 48 1.99 -6.30 -0.18
C LEU A 48 3.36 -5.64 0.02
N MET A 49 4.17 -5.55 -1.03
CA MET A 49 5.54 -5.02 -0.94
C MET A 49 5.84 -4.07 -2.09
N THR A 50 6.79 -3.17 -1.86
CA THR A 50 7.37 -2.35 -2.94
C THR A 50 8.41 -3.15 -3.74
N GLU A 51 8.81 -2.61 -4.90
CA GLU A 51 9.81 -3.23 -5.77
C GLU A 51 11.16 -3.46 -5.06
N GLU A 52 11.58 -2.52 -4.21
CA GLU A 52 12.82 -2.65 -3.45
C GLU A 52 12.81 -3.81 -2.45
N TRP A 53 11.63 -4.33 -2.10
CA TRP A 53 11.43 -5.49 -1.24
C TRP A 53 10.93 -6.72 -2.01
N GLY A 54 11.00 -6.67 -3.34
CA GLY A 54 10.70 -7.79 -4.23
C GLY A 54 9.20 -8.03 -4.48
N GLY A 55 8.34 -7.05 -4.18
CA GLY A 55 6.93 -7.06 -4.58
C GLY A 55 6.63 -6.04 -5.67
N ASN A 56 5.37 -5.96 -6.06
CA ASN A 56 4.87 -4.98 -7.01
C ASN A 56 3.47 -4.48 -6.66
N GLU A 57 3.02 -4.75 -5.43
CA GLU A 57 1.69 -4.38 -4.97
C GLU A 57 1.62 -2.97 -4.40
N LEU A 58 2.75 -2.45 -3.92
CA LEU A 58 2.89 -1.10 -3.36
C LEU A 58 3.86 -0.28 -4.20
N THR A 59 3.61 1.02 -4.27
CA THR A 59 4.50 1.97 -4.94
C THR A 59 5.52 2.56 -3.98
N SER A 60 6.71 2.90 -4.47
CA SER A 60 7.81 3.41 -3.64
C SER A 60 7.83 4.94 -3.49
N ILE A 61 6.83 5.63 -4.04
CA ILE A 61 6.76 7.08 -4.07
C ILE A 61 5.94 7.56 -2.88
N LYS A 62 6.63 8.02 -1.83
CA LYS A 62 6.02 8.61 -0.63
C LYS A 62 5.19 9.87 -0.95
N GLN A 63 4.01 9.99 -0.33
CA GLN A 63 3.08 11.10 -0.52
C GLN A 63 3.04 12.06 0.68
N GLY A 64 3.14 11.53 1.91
CA GLY A 64 3.10 12.30 3.14
C GLY A 64 4.40 13.04 3.43
N SER A 65 4.29 14.31 3.84
CA SER A 65 5.42 15.07 4.38
C SER A 65 5.67 14.65 5.83
N GLY A 66 6.88 14.20 6.16
CA GLY A 66 7.22 13.73 7.51
C GLY A 66 6.92 12.25 7.78
N ASN A 67 6.08 11.62 6.97
CA ASN A 67 5.74 10.21 7.13
C ASN A 67 6.91 9.27 6.78
N THR A 68 6.83 8.03 7.29
CA THR A 68 7.71 6.92 6.92
C THR A 68 6.98 5.96 5.99
N LEU A 69 7.50 5.75 4.78
CA LEU A 69 6.96 4.77 3.84
C LEU A 69 7.17 3.34 4.38
N LEU A 70 6.09 2.55 4.41
CA LEU A 70 6.15 1.15 4.80
C LEU A 70 6.40 0.27 3.56
N GLN A 71 7.59 -0.32 3.47
CA GLN A 71 7.99 -1.15 2.33
C GLN A 71 7.25 -2.49 2.25
N LYS A 72 6.61 -2.91 3.35
CA LYS A 72 5.82 -4.12 3.44
C LYS A 72 4.61 -3.92 4.35
N VAL A 73 3.45 -4.35 3.88
CA VAL A 73 2.23 -4.46 4.68
C VAL A 73 1.74 -5.90 4.63
N THR A 74 1.36 -6.44 5.79
CA THR A 74 0.78 -7.79 5.88
C THR A 74 -0.70 -7.68 6.22
N LEU A 75 -1.55 -8.13 5.32
CA LEU A 75 -2.98 -8.28 5.56
C LEU A 75 -3.25 -9.67 6.14
N ARG A 76 -4.06 -9.76 7.20
CA ARG A 76 -4.45 -11.04 7.82
C ARG A 76 -5.96 -11.17 7.85
N HIS A 77 -6.47 -12.37 7.64
CA HIS A 77 -7.89 -12.70 7.70
C HIS A 77 -8.09 -13.92 8.59
N TRP A 78 -8.78 -13.70 9.71
CA TRP A 78 -9.17 -14.71 10.70
C TRP A 78 -10.70 -14.79 10.81
#